data_AF-F2KND9-F1
#
_entry.id   AF-F2KND9-F1
#
_cell.length_a   1.000
_cell.length_b   1.000
_cell.length_c   1.000
_cell.angle_alpha   90.00
_cell.angle_beta   90.00
_cell.angle_gamma   90.00
#
_symmetry.space_group_name_H-M   'P 1'
#
loop_
_entity.id
_entity.type
_entity.pdbx_description
1 polymer ?
#
loop_
_entity_poly.entity_id
_entity_poly.type
_entity_poly.pdbx_seq_one_letter_code
_entity_poly.pdbx_strand_id
1 'polypeptide(L)'
;MWWFRRFMLGGSREKEVIDLFKEHLNTVRLACEIFAKAIETDDKSLLTEVCELEKTGDAIRREIALKLYEGAFLPVMRGTLYKLAETIDEILDTLEDTAVDYVRLISEIDGDVRELCVKVAVINVKMSTNLLEAFEALGNEHDLSDKTIKIRAREREVDALKYEIYKKLVKKEVSSYWEGKILSDFVDNLVDISDVIEDAADLIQILNVSLR
;
A
#
# COMPACT_ATOMS: atom_id res chain seq x y z
N MET A 1 2.60 5.54 26.66
CA MET A 1 3.47 6.71 26.98
C MET A 1 4.83 6.33 27.57
N TRP A 2 4.96 5.32 28.44
CA TRP A 2 6.26 4.90 29.02
C TRP A 2 7.12 4.03 28.08
N TRP A 3 6.51 3.29 27.15
CA TRP A 3 7.17 2.35 26.23
C TRP A 3 7.82 3.02 25.01
N PHE A 4 7.24 4.13 24.54
CA PHE A 4 7.86 5.01 23.52
C PHE A 4 9.26 5.49 23.96
N ARG A 5 9.55 5.59 25.26
CA ARG A 5 10.88 5.98 25.78
C ARG A 5 11.96 4.90 25.63
N ARG A 6 11.59 3.62 25.45
CA ARG A 6 12.57 2.54 25.24
C ARG A 6 12.90 2.36 23.76
N PHE A 7 11.96 2.70 22.88
CA PHE A 7 12.21 2.97 21.45
C PHE A 7 13.02 4.26 21.27
N MET A 8 12.72 5.30 22.07
CA MET A 8 13.48 6.55 22.19
C MET A 8 14.63 6.47 23.22
N LEU A 9 15.49 5.46 23.11
CA LEU A 9 16.94 5.75 23.28
C LEU A 9 17.49 6.48 22.03
N GLY A 10 16.62 6.76 21.05
CA GLY A 10 16.91 7.43 19.79
C GLY A 10 17.33 8.87 19.98
N GLY A 11 18.46 9.22 19.37
CA GLY A 11 18.84 10.59 19.12
C GLY A 11 17.88 11.24 18.12
N SER A 12 18.24 12.44 17.65
CA SER A 12 17.44 13.17 16.66
C SER A 12 17.18 12.35 15.39
N ARG A 13 18.10 11.47 15.00
CA ARG A 13 18.06 10.68 13.76
C ARG A 13 16.99 9.60 13.76
N GLU A 14 16.80 8.86 14.84
CA GLU A 14 15.73 7.86 14.93
C GLU A 14 14.36 8.52 14.80
N LYS A 15 14.19 9.69 15.42
CA LYS A 15 12.96 10.47 15.31
C LYS A 15 12.69 10.89 13.87
N GLU A 16 13.71 11.42 13.18
CA GLU A 16 13.62 11.77 11.75
C GLU A 16 13.15 10.57 10.91
N VAL A 17 13.74 9.38 11.11
CA VAL A 17 13.33 8.17 10.39
C VAL A 17 11.89 7.77 10.67
N ILE A 18 11.42 7.85 11.93
CA ILE A 18 10.03 7.56 12.28
C ILE A 18 9.07 8.54 11.60
N ASP A 19 9.42 9.82 11.59
CA ASP A 19 8.61 10.86 10.95
C ASP A 19 8.54 10.63 9.43
N LEU A 20 9.65 10.25 8.79
CA LEU A 20 9.68 9.84 7.37
C LEU A 20 8.81 8.62 7.07
N PHE A 21 8.82 7.58 7.92
CA PHE A 21 7.91 6.43 7.73
C PHE A 21 6.44 6.84 7.81
N LYS A 22 6.08 7.73 8.74
CA LYS A 22 4.71 8.22 8.84
C LYS A 22 4.31 9.04 7.61
N GLU A 23 5.22 9.85 7.11
CA GLU A 23 5.04 10.58 5.86
C GLU A 23 4.81 9.61 4.70
N HIS A 24 5.67 8.60 4.54
CA HIS A 24 5.57 7.59 3.49
C HIS A 24 4.24 6.83 3.53
N LEU A 25 3.84 6.34 4.71
CA LEU A 25 2.57 5.64 4.91
C LEU A 25 1.36 6.54 4.65
N ASN A 26 1.46 7.84 4.97
CA ASN A 26 0.43 8.80 4.65
C ASN A 26 0.36 9.09 3.14
N THR A 27 1.49 9.09 2.44
CA THR A 27 1.55 9.16 0.96
C THR A 27 0.81 7.98 0.34
N VAL A 28 1.05 6.75 0.81
CA VAL A 28 0.27 5.55 0.40
C VAL A 28 -1.23 5.74 0.62
N ARG A 29 -1.62 6.21 1.81
CA ARG A 29 -3.04 6.44 2.14
C ARG A 29 -3.69 7.43 1.16
N LEU A 30 -3.03 8.56 0.90
CA LEU A 30 -3.52 9.57 -0.05
C LEU A 30 -3.60 9.03 -1.47
N ALA A 31 -2.59 8.29 -1.93
CA ALA A 31 -2.57 7.68 -3.26
C ALA A 31 -3.74 6.69 -3.44
N CYS A 32 -4.01 5.83 -2.45
CA CYS A 32 -5.19 4.96 -2.45
C CYS A 32 -6.50 5.77 -2.53
N GLU A 33 -6.63 6.86 -1.77
CA GLU A 33 -7.84 7.69 -1.76
C GLU A 33 -8.11 8.36 -3.11
N ILE A 34 -7.07 8.92 -3.72
CA ILE A 34 -7.14 9.55 -5.04
C ILE A 34 -7.48 8.50 -6.10
N PHE A 35 -6.79 7.35 -6.09
CA PHE A 35 -7.05 6.28 -7.02
C PHE A 35 -8.49 5.75 -6.90
N ALA A 36 -8.97 5.49 -5.68
CA ALA A 36 -10.33 5.04 -5.42
C ALA A 36 -11.38 6.04 -5.92
N LYS A 37 -11.12 7.35 -5.73
CA LYS A 37 -11.99 8.40 -6.27
C LYS A 37 -11.96 8.43 -7.79
N ALA A 38 -10.79 8.32 -8.41
CA ALA A 38 -10.62 8.31 -9.86
C ALA A 38 -11.41 7.18 -10.52
N ILE A 39 -11.31 5.96 -10.00
CA ILE A 39 -12.09 4.83 -10.51
C ILE A 39 -13.58 4.95 -10.18
N GLU A 40 -13.97 5.52 -9.04
CA GLU A 40 -15.38 5.70 -8.68
C GLU A 40 -16.07 6.70 -9.63
N THR A 41 -15.43 7.83 -9.91
CA THR A 41 -15.98 8.90 -10.75
C THR A 41 -15.64 8.76 -12.24
N ASP A 42 -14.83 7.76 -12.60
CA ASP A 42 -14.20 7.63 -13.93
C ASP A 42 -13.39 8.86 -14.36
N ASP A 43 -12.78 9.55 -13.39
CA ASP A 43 -11.99 10.75 -13.65
C ASP A 43 -10.50 10.40 -13.73
N LYS A 44 -10.07 10.01 -14.94
CA LYS A 44 -8.67 9.69 -15.25
C LYS A 44 -7.70 10.86 -14.99
N SER A 45 -8.17 12.10 -14.90
CA SER A 45 -7.27 13.25 -14.68
C SER A 45 -6.63 13.24 -13.29
N LEU A 46 -7.32 12.64 -12.31
CA LEU A 46 -6.83 12.47 -10.93
C LEU A 46 -5.62 11.55 -10.84
N LEU A 47 -5.45 10.64 -11.79
CA LEU A 47 -4.37 9.64 -11.78
C LEU A 47 -2.98 10.25 -11.98
N THR A 48 -2.89 11.48 -12.51
CA THR A 48 -1.61 12.21 -12.54
C THR A 48 -1.07 12.46 -11.14
N GLU A 49 -1.94 12.69 -10.15
CA GLU A 49 -1.54 12.92 -8.76
C GLU A 49 -1.00 11.64 -8.10
N VAL A 50 -1.49 10.45 -8.51
CA VAL A 50 -0.96 9.16 -8.05
C VAL A 50 0.51 9.00 -8.47
N CYS A 51 0.84 9.31 -9.73
CA CYS A 51 2.23 9.29 -10.23
C CYS A 51 3.14 10.29 -9.51
N GLU A 52 2.62 11.45 -9.09
CA GLU A 52 3.43 12.41 -8.32
C GLU A 52 3.65 11.96 -6.86
N LEU A 53 2.68 11.23 -6.30
CA LEU A 53 2.81 10.62 -4.97
C LEU A 53 3.79 9.44 -4.97
N GLU A 54 3.85 8.63 -6.03
CA GLU A 54 4.89 7.60 -6.21
C GLU A 54 6.29 8.21 -6.16
N LYS A 55 6.57 9.23 -6.98
CA LYS A 55 7.88 9.93 -6.97
C LYS A 55 8.24 10.50 -5.61
N THR A 56 7.22 10.97 -4.87
CA THR A 56 7.38 11.47 -3.50
C THR A 56 7.74 10.33 -2.54
N GLY A 57 7.06 9.20 -2.64
CA GLY A 57 7.37 7.98 -1.89
C GLY A 57 8.79 7.48 -2.14
N ASP A 58 9.19 7.37 -3.40
CA ASP A 58 10.52 6.92 -3.80
C ASP A 58 11.63 7.85 -3.25
N ALA A 59 11.38 9.17 -3.22
CA ALA A 59 12.26 10.11 -2.55
C ALA A 59 12.35 9.87 -1.03
N ILE A 60 11.21 9.67 -0.36
CA ILE A 60 11.16 9.37 1.09
C ILE A 60 11.86 8.04 1.40
N ARG A 61 11.64 6.99 0.61
CA ARG A 61 12.32 5.69 0.75
C ARG A 61 13.83 5.86 0.73
N ARG A 62 14.35 6.60 -0.26
CA ARG A 62 15.80 6.88 -0.37
C ARG A 62 16.32 7.65 0.83
N GLU A 63 15.55 8.61 1.35
CA GLU A 63 15.94 9.34 2.55
C GLU A 63 15.98 8.45 3.79
N ILE A 64 14.98 7.59 3.99
CA ILE A 64 14.97 6.58 5.06
C ILE A 64 16.23 5.71 4.97
N ALA A 65 16.54 5.20 3.77
CA ALA A 65 17.73 4.38 3.56
C ALA A 65 19.00 5.12 3.97
N LEU A 66 19.20 6.37 3.51
CA LEU A 66 20.36 7.18 3.87
C LEU A 66 20.50 7.34 5.39
N LYS A 67 19.41 7.70 6.09
CA LYS A 67 19.43 7.91 7.54
C LYS A 67 19.75 6.63 8.32
N LEU A 68 19.25 5.48 7.85
CA LEU A 68 19.59 4.18 8.43
C LEU A 68 21.10 3.88 8.27
N TYR A 69 21.68 4.13 7.09
CA TYR A 69 23.11 3.93 6.85
C TYR A 69 24.01 4.96 7.57
N GLU A 70 23.51 6.17 7.83
CA GLU A 70 24.19 7.19 8.65
C GLU A 70 24.22 6.85 10.14
N GLY A 71 23.48 5.83 10.57
CA GLY A 71 23.58 5.27 11.91
C GLY A 71 22.32 5.38 12.76
N ALA A 72 21.17 5.77 12.20
CA ALA A 72 19.90 5.69 12.92
C ALA A 72 19.59 4.23 13.29
N PHE A 73 19.09 4.00 14.50
CA PHE A 73 18.77 2.69 15.07
C PHE A 73 19.96 1.73 15.23
N LEU A 74 19.75 0.68 16.01
CA LEU A 74 20.71 -0.40 16.18
C LEU A 74 20.90 -1.19 14.88
N PRO A 75 22.12 -1.67 14.56
CA PRO A 75 22.40 -2.40 13.33
C PRO A 75 21.44 -3.57 13.05
N VAL A 76 21.01 -4.29 14.10
CA VAL A 76 20.08 -5.43 13.98
C VAL A 76 18.70 -5.05 13.45
N MET A 77 18.26 -3.80 13.63
CA MET A 77 16.94 -3.34 13.19
C MET A 77 16.95 -2.73 11.78
N ARG A 78 18.12 -2.26 11.31
CA ARG A 78 18.22 -1.48 10.06
C ARG A 78 17.79 -2.28 8.84
N GLY A 79 18.09 -3.58 8.79
CA GLY A 79 17.68 -4.44 7.68
C GLY A 79 16.16 -4.55 7.55
N THR A 80 15.45 -4.79 8.66
CA THR A 80 13.99 -4.87 8.67
C THR A 80 13.34 -3.51 8.40
N LEU A 81 13.87 -2.43 8.95
CA LEU A 81 13.39 -1.07 8.65
C LEU A 81 13.58 -0.73 7.18
N TYR A 82 14.75 -1.04 6.61
CA TYR A 82 14.99 -0.81 5.19
C TYR A 82 14.03 -1.63 4.32
N LYS A 83 13.82 -2.93 4.63
CA LYS A 83 12.85 -3.74 3.90
C LYS A 83 11.41 -3.22 4.05
N LEU A 84 11.03 -2.68 5.21
CA LEU A 84 9.73 -2.01 5.37
C LEU A 84 9.63 -0.78 4.46
N ALA A 85 10.68 0.03 4.36
CA ALA A 85 10.66 1.21 3.47
C ALA A 85 10.51 0.81 1.99
N GLU A 86 11.21 -0.24 1.55
CA GLU A 86 11.08 -0.79 0.19
C GLU A 86 9.67 -1.36 -0.06
N THR A 87 9.10 -2.10 0.89
CA THR A 87 7.76 -2.68 0.72
C THR A 87 6.65 -1.62 0.78
N ILE A 88 6.83 -0.51 1.51
CA ILE A 88 5.87 0.61 1.45
C ILE A 88 5.92 1.30 0.07
N ASP A 89 7.11 1.47 -0.50
CA ASP A 89 7.33 2.03 -1.84
C ASP A 89 6.69 1.15 -2.92
N GLU A 90 6.84 -0.17 -2.79
CA GLU A 90 6.22 -1.17 -3.68
C GLU A 90 4.69 -1.03 -3.76
N ILE A 91 4.03 -0.54 -2.70
CA ILE A 91 2.59 -0.23 -2.73
C ILE A 91 2.30 0.95 -3.69
N LEU A 92 3.15 1.98 -3.66
CA LEU A 92 3.03 3.15 -4.53
C LEU A 92 3.35 2.81 -5.99
N ASP A 93 4.40 2.02 -6.22
CA ASP A 93 4.75 1.51 -7.55
C ASP A 93 3.57 0.72 -8.15
N THR A 94 3.00 -0.21 -7.36
CA THR A 94 1.84 -1.00 -7.80
C THR A 94 0.62 -0.12 -8.09
N LEU A 95 0.38 0.92 -7.27
CA LEU A 95 -0.68 1.91 -7.52
C LEU A 95 -0.44 2.71 -8.80
N GLU A 96 0.80 3.11 -9.08
CA GLU A 96 1.17 3.81 -10.32
C GLU A 96 0.90 2.92 -11.54
N ASP A 97 1.38 1.67 -11.52
CA ASP A 97 1.16 0.71 -12.60
C ASP A 97 -0.35 0.48 -12.82
N THR A 98 -1.12 0.31 -11.74
CA THR A 98 -2.57 0.19 -11.79
C THR A 98 -3.22 1.43 -12.43
N ALA A 99 -2.77 2.63 -12.07
CA ALA A 99 -3.26 3.88 -12.62
C ALA A 99 -2.95 4.02 -14.12
N VAL A 100 -1.73 3.68 -14.52
CA VAL A 100 -1.29 3.70 -15.92
C VAL A 100 -2.11 2.73 -16.76
N ASP A 101 -2.35 1.51 -16.26
CA ASP A 101 -3.19 0.54 -16.96
C ASP A 101 -4.63 1.02 -17.07
N TYR A 102 -5.21 1.61 -16.02
CA TYR A 102 -6.55 2.19 -16.07
C TYR A 102 -6.68 3.30 -17.13
N VAL A 103 -5.67 4.17 -17.25
CA VAL A 103 -5.63 5.20 -18.29
C VAL A 103 -5.63 4.56 -19.68
N ARG A 104 -4.82 3.51 -19.88
CA ARG A 104 -4.64 2.79 -21.13
C ARG A 104 -5.83 1.95 -21.57
N LEU A 105 -6.78 1.65 -20.68
CA LEU A 105 -8.02 0.97 -21.06
C LEU A 105 -8.74 1.75 -22.16
N ILE A 106 -8.85 1.11 -23.33
CA ILE A 106 -9.47 1.64 -24.54
C ILE A 106 -11.00 1.55 -24.43
N SER A 107 -11.48 0.47 -23.83
CA SER A 107 -12.90 0.19 -23.63
C SER A 107 -13.30 0.40 -22.19
N GLU A 108 -14.51 0.89 -21.98
CA GLU A 108 -15.09 0.99 -20.65
C GLU A 108 -15.12 -0.39 -19.98
N ILE A 109 -14.78 -0.40 -18.69
CA ILE A 109 -14.96 -1.60 -17.87
C ILE A 109 -16.46 -1.85 -17.76
N ASP A 110 -16.86 -3.12 -17.93
CA ASP A 110 -18.25 -3.52 -17.75
C ASP A 110 -18.75 -3.10 -16.37
N GLY A 111 -19.98 -2.57 -16.28
CA GLY A 111 -20.50 -1.97 -15.05
C GLY A 111 -20.39 -2.88 -13.82
N ASP A 112 -20.69 -4.17 -13.98
CA ASP A 112 -20.59 -5.14 -12.89
C ASP A 112 -19.14 -5.36 -12.43
N VAL A 113 -18.20 -5.38 -13.38
CA VAL A 113 -16.77 -5.56 -13.09
C VAL A 113 -16.22 -4.28 -12.46
N ARG A 114 -16.60 -3.12 -12.98
CA ARG A 114 -16.20 -1.81 -12.45
C ARG A 114 -16.64 -1.64 -11.00
N GLU A 115 -17.88 -2.02 -10.67
CA GLU A 115 -18.35 -1.99 -9.28
C GLU A 115 -17.50 -2.86 -8.34
N LEU A 116 -17.04 -4.02 -8.80
CA LEU A 116 -16.14 -4.87 -8.02
C LEU A 116 -14.75 -4.23 -7.86
N CYS A 117 -14.19 -3.65 -8.94
CA CYS A 117 -12.93 -2.92 -8.88
C CYS A 117 -13.00 -1.73 -7.93
N VAL A 118 -14.09 -0.95 -7.93
CA VAL A 118 -14.32 0.15 -6.99
C VAL A 118 -14.35 -0.38 -5.55
N LYS A 119 -14.99 -1.52 -5.29
CA LYS A 119 -14.98 -2.15 -3.96
C LYS A 119 -13.57 -2.51 -3.51
N VAL A 120 -12.75 -3.11 -4.38
CA VAL A 120 -11.33 -3.40 -4.10
C VAL A 120 -10.58 -2.13 -3.76
N ALA A 121 -10.70 -1.07 -4.57
CA ALA A 121 -10.02 0.21 -4.32
C ALA A 121 -10.42 0.83 -2.96
N VAL A 122 -11.70 0.78 -2.60
CA VAL A 122 -12.20 1.24 -1.29
C VAL A 122 -11.66 0.38 -0.14
N ILE A 123 -11.48 -0.92 -0.35
CA ILE A 123 -10.85 -1.80 0.64
C ILE A 123 -9.37 -1.43 0.81
N ASN A 124 -8.64 -1.17 -0.28
CA ASN A 124 -7.23 -0.75 -0.25
C ASN A 124 -7.05 0.57 0.51
N VAL A 125 -7.97 1.54 0.41
CA VAL A 125 -7.98 2.76 1.25
C VAL A 125 -8.08 2.45 2.75
N LYS A 126 -8.96 1.50 3.11
CA LYS A 126 -9.12 1.09 4.51
C LYS A 126 -7.88 0.35 5.01
N MET A 127 -7.26 -0.47 4.16
CA MET A 127 -6.04 -1.21 4.49
C MET A 127 -4.85 -0.27 4.67
N SER A 128 -4.65 0.71 3.77
CA SER A 128 -3.58 1.71 3.92
C SER A 128 -3.74 2.56 5.18
N THR A 129 -4.97 2.92 5.54
CA THR A 129 -5.27 3.58 6.82
C THR A 129 -4.89 2.69 8.01
N ASN A 130 -5.25 1.40 7.98
CA ASN A 130 -4.88 0.49 9.07
C ASN A 130 -3.38 0.19 9.11
N LEU A 131 -2.67 0.25 7.98
CA LEU A 131 -1.22 0.11 7.93
C LEU A 131 -0.52 1.28 8.65
N LEU A 132 -0.96 2.51 8.39
CA LEU A 132 -0.49 3.69 9.13
C LEU A 132 -0.76 3.54 10.64
N GLU A 133 -2.00 3.19 11.02
CA GLU A 133 -2.35 2.97 12.41
C GLU A 133 -1.54 1.85 13.06
N ALA A 134 -1.24 0.77 12.33
CA ALA A 134 -0.40 -0.33 12.81
C ALA A 134 1.03 0.15 13.10
N PHE A 135 1.61 0.96 12.21
CA PHE A 135 2.93 1.56 12.45
C PHE A 135 2.93 2.48 13.68
N GLU A 136 1.89 3.30 13.86
CA GLU A 136 1.76 4.17 15.02
C GLU A 136 1.54 3.41 16.34
N ALA A 137 0.98 2.21 16.26
CA ALA A 137 0.78 1.30 17.39
C ALA A 137 2.02 0.48 17.78
N LEU A 138 3.17 0.68 17.12
CA LEU A 138 4.42 0.01 17.49
C LEU A 138 4.74 0.18 18.99
N GLY A 139 5.08 -0.93 19.65
CA GLY A 139 5.28 -1.00 21.10
C GLY A 139 3.99 -1.14 21.93
N ASN A 140 2.81 -1.16 21.30
CA ASN A 140 1.53 -1.48 21.91
C ASN A 140 0.93 -2.76 21.27
N GLU A 141 1.30 -3.91 21.82
CA GLU A 141 0.98 -5.24 21.25
C GLU A 141 -0.50 -5.47 20.97
N HIS A 142 -1.39 -5.10 21.90
CA HIS A 142 -2.82 -5.31 21.74
C HIS A 142 -3.38 -4.50 20.57
N ASP A 143 -3.00 -3.22 20.46
CA ASP A 143 -3.48 -2.33 19.41
C ASP A 143 -2.93 -2.75 18.04
N LEU A 144 -1.62 -3.03 17.96
CA LEU A 144 -1.00 -3.53 16.73
C LEU A 144 -1.66 -4.83 16.24
N SER A 145 -1.94 -5.76 17.14
CA SER A 145 -2.60 -7.02 16.78
C SER A 145 -4.00 -6.78 16.21
N ASP A 146 -4.78 -5.85 16.77
CA ASP A 146 -6.11 -5.50 16.24
C ASP A 146 -6.02 -4.92 14.82
N LYS A 147 -5.07 -4.01 14.56
CA LYS A 147 -4.89 -3.39 13.22
C LYS A 147 -4.46 -4.40 12.18
N THR A 148 -3.50 -5.26 12.52
CA THR A 148 -2.97 -6.25 11.58
C THR A 148 -3.98 -7.36 11.27
N ILE A 149 -4.79 -7.81 12.25
CA ILE A 149 -5.90 -8.74 11.99
C ILE A 149 -6.91 -8.14 11.00
N LYS A 150 -7.20 -6.85 11.13
CA LYS A 150 -8.09 -6.12 10.22
C LYS A 150 -7.53 -6.01 8.80
N ILE A 151 -6.21 -5.93 8.63
CA ILE A 151 -5.55 -5.95 7.30
C ILE A 151 -5.73 -7.34 6.67
N ARG A 152 -5.35 -8.42 7.38
CA ARG A 152 -5.51 -9.81 6.88
C ARG A 152 -6.96 -10.20 6.61
N ALA A 153 -7.92 -9.62 7.31
CA ALA A 153 -9.33 -9.87 7.06
C ALA A 153 -9.81 -9.20 5.75
N ARG A 154 -9.23 -8.06 5.40
CA ARG A 154 -9.56 -7.31 4.18
C ARG A 154 -8.84 -7.84 2.96
N GLU A 155 -7.59 -8.29 3.08
CA GLU A 155 -6.90 -9.01 2.01
C GLU A 155 -7.75 -10.20 1.56
N ARG A 156 -8.19 -11.08 2.48
CA ARG A 156 -9.14 -12.16 2.16
C ARG A 156 -10.45 -11.71 1.51
N GLU A 157 -10.93 -10.50 1.81
CA GLU A 157 -12.10 -9.92 1.14
C GLU A 157 -11.78 -9.54 -0.31
N VAL A 158 -10.61 -8.92 -0.55
CA VAL A 158 -10.09 -8.62 -1.89
C VAL A 158 -9.88 -9.90 -2.69
N ASP A 159 -9.33 -10.94 -2.06
CA ASP A 159 -9.09 -12.24 -2.67
C ASP A 159 -10.38 -12.91 -3.16
N ALA A 160 -11.47 -12.80 -2.38
CA ALA A 160 -12.79 -13.24 -2.79
C ALA A 160 -13.36 -12.38 -3.94
N LEU A 161 -13.11 -11.07 -3.95
CA LEU A 161 -13.50 -10.18 -5.04
C LEU A 161 -12.71 -10.47 -6.32
N LYS A 162 -11.41 -10.75 -6.23
CA LYS A 162 -10.53 -11.19 -7.33
C LYS A 162 -11.16 -12.38 -8.05
N TYR A 163 -11.56 -13.41 -7.29
CA TYR A 163 -12.23 -14.58 -7.85
C TYR A 163 -13.51 -14.24 -8.63
N GLU A 164 -14.38 -13.40 -8.06
CA GLU A 164 -15.63 -13.01 -8.73
C GLU A 164 -15.40 -12.10 -9.95
N ILE A 165 -14.40 -11.22 -9.92
CA ILE A 165 -13.97 -10.42 -11.08
C ILE A 165 -13.54 -11.36 -12.22
N TYR A 166 -12.64 -12.29 -11.94
CA TYR A 166 -12.11 -13.22 -12.94
C TYR A 166 -13.19 -14.10 -13.58
N LYS A 167 -14.15 -14.56 -12.78
CA LYS A 167 -15.31 -15.32 -13.26
C LYS A 167 -16.21 -14.54 -14.21
N LYS A 168 -16.24 -13.21 -14.11
CA LYS A 168 -16.91 -12.32 -15.08
C LYS A 168 -16.02 -12.07 -16.30
N LEU A 169 -14.74 -11.75 -16.08
CA LEU A 169 -13.79 -11.44 -17.15
C LEU A 169 -13.58 -12.58 -18.15
N VAL A 170 -13.53 -13.83 -17.69
CA VAL A 170 -13.33 -15.01 -18.58
C VAL A 170 -14.45 -15.19 -19.61
N LYS A 171 -15.62 -14.58 -19.37
CA LYS A 171 -16.78 -14.63 -20.28
C LYS A 171 -16.85 -13.40 -21.19
N LYS A 172 -15.97 -12.41 -21.00
CA LYS A 172 -16.00 -11.15 -21.74
C LYS A 172 -15.33 -11.34 -23.10
N GLU A 173 -16.00 -10.92 -24.16
CA GLU A 173 -15.37 -10.78 -25.47
C GLU A 173 -14.45 -9.55 -25.46
N VAL A 174 -13.24 -9.71 -25.97
CA VAL A 174 -12.25 -8.62 -26.12
C VAL A 174 -11.99 -8.40 -27.60
N SER A 175 -11.82 -7.14 -28.01
CA SER A 175 -11.61 -6.80 -29.43
C SER A 175 -10.21 -7.17 -29.92
N SER A 176 -9.24 -7.27 -29.00
CA SER A 176 -7.87 -7.69 -29.30
C SER A 176 -7.20 -8.32 -28.08
N TYR A 177 -6.12 -9.07 -28.33
CA TYR A 177 -5.26 -9.62 -27.27
C TYR A 177 -4.79 -8.52 -26.30
N TRP A 178 -4.36 -7.37 -26.83
CA TRP A 178 -3.80 -6.29 -26.02
C TRP A 178 -4.83 -5.61 -25.13
N GLU A 179 -6.07 -5.48 -25.60
CA GLU A 179 -7.18 -4.99 -24.76
C GLU A 179 -7.43 -5.95 -23.58
N GLY A 180 -7.51 -7.24 -23.85
CA GLY A 180 -7.70 -8.25 -22.81
C GLY A 180 -6.52 -8.31 -21.83
N LYS A 181 -5.29 -8.16 -22.32
CA LYS A 181 -4.09 -8.13 -21.49
C LYS A 181 -4.08 -6.91 -20.56
N ILE A 182 -4.31 -5.69 -21.07
CA ILE A 182 -4.33 -4.47 -20.24
C ILE A 182 -5.42 -4.57 -19.17
N LEU A 183 -6.60 -5.13 -19.52
CA LEU A 183 -7.67 -5.34 -18.54
C LEU A 183 -7.29 -6.36 -17.46
N SER A 184 -6.58 -7.44 -17.82
CA SER A 184 -6.08 -8.41 -16.85
C SER A 184 -5.01 -7.80 -15.95
N ASP A 185 -4.01 -7.13 -16.53
CA ASP A 185 -2.91 -6.49 -15.81
C ASP A 185 -3.45 -5.44 -14.83
N PHE A 186 -4.40 -4.61 -15.26
CA PHE A 186 -5.10 -3.65 -14.40
C PHE A 186 -5.74 -4.33 -13.18
N VAL A 187 -6.45 -5.44 -13.40
CA VAL A 187 -7.15 -6.14 -12.31
C VAL A 187 -6.16 -6.83 -11.38
N ASP A 188 -5.11 -7.45 -11.90
CA ASP A 188 -4.05 -8.06 -11.10
C ASP A 188 -3.33 -7.01 -10.24
N ASN A 189 -2.89 -5.91 -10.84
CA ASN A 189 -2.23 -4.84 -10.10
C ASN A 189 -3.16 -4.24 -9.02
N LEU A 190 -4.46 -4.05 -9.33
CA LEU A 190 -5.43 -3.53 -8.37
C LEU A 190 -5.61 -4.40 -7.11
N VAL A 191 -5.62 -5.72 -7.28
CA VAL A 191 -5.76 -6.66 -6.15
C VAL A 191 -4.44 -6.88 -5.43
N ASP A 192 -3.31 -6.87 -6.15
CA ASP A 192 -1.98 -7.07 -5.60
C ASP A 192 -1.57 -5.92 -4.65
N ILE A 193 -2.13 -4.71 -4.80
CA ILE A 193 -2.00 -3.63 -3.80
C ILE A 193 -2.34 -4.11 -2.38
N SER A 194 -3.37 -4.95 -2.25
CA SER A 194 -3.81 -5.44 -0.93
C SER A 194 -2.81 -6.41 -0.32
N ASP A 195 -2.17 -7.23 -1.14
CA ASP A 195 -1.16 -8.21 -0.76
C ASP A 195 0.11 -7.48 -0.27
N VAL A 196 0.57 -6.47 -1.01
CA VAL A 196 1.75 -5.67 -0.61
C VAL A 196 1.49 -4.90 0.70
N ILE A 197 0.26 -4.43 0.92
CA ILE A 197 -0.12 -3.82 2.22
C ILE A 197 -0.05 -4.87 3.36
N GLU A 198 -0.46 -6.11 3.12
CA GLU A 198 -0.32 -7.19 4.12
C GLU A 198 1.16 -7.48 4.41
N ASP A 199 2.01 -7.57 3.39
CA ASP A 199 3.45 -7.77 3.54
C ASP A 199 4.11 -6.67 4.37
N ALA A 200 3.74 -5.40 4.14
CA ALA A 200 4.18 -4.27 4.96
C ALA A 200 3.72 -4.41 6.42
N ALA A 201 2.49 -4.85 6.65
CA ALA A 201 1.95 -5.05 7.98
C ALA A 201 2.67 -6.18 8.74
N ASP A 202 3.05 -7.26 8.06
CA ASP A 202 3.83 -8.35 8.61
C ASP A 202 5.24 -7.91 9.01
N LEU A 203 5.88 -7.04 8.23
CA LEU A 203 7.15 -6.41 8.59
C LEU A 203 7.03 -5.54 9.86
N ILE A 204 5.91 -4.80 10.02
CA ILE A 204 5.63 -4.05 11.25
C ILE A 204 5.47 -5.00 12.46
N GLN A 205 4.83 -6.16 12.30
CA GLN A 205 4.76 -7.16 13.36
C GLN A 205 6.15 -7.68 13.76
N ILE A 206 7.01 -7.99 12.77
CA ILE A 206 8.39 -8.44 13.00
C ILE A 206 9.19 -7.37 13.75
N LEU A 207 9.06 -6.10 13.35
CA LEU A 207 9.68 -4.98 14.06
C LEU A 207 9.20 -4.92 15.52
N ASN A 208 7.90 -5.05 15.78
CA ASN A 208 7.35 -5.00 17.13
C ASN A 208 7.87 -6.13 18.03
N VAL A 209 8.08 -7.33 17.50
CA VAL A 209 8.72 -8.44 18.25
C VAL A 209 10.18 -8.12 18.54
N SER A 210 10.88 -7.52 17.58
CA SER A 210 12.30 -7.14 17.69
C SER A 210 12.56 -6.01 18.71
N LEU A 211 11.51 -5.28 19.13
CA LEU A 211 11.58 -4.23 20.15
C LEU A 211 11.51 -4.75 21.60
N ARG A 212 11.25 -6.04 21.81
CA ARG A 212 11.16 -6.66 23.14
C ARG A 212 12.54 -6.85 23.76
#